data_AF-A0A3M1NBC9-F1
#
_entry.id   AF-A0A3M1NBC9-F1
#
_cell.length_a   1.000
_cell.length_b   1.000
_cell.length_c   1.000
_cell.angle_alpha   90.00
_cell.angle_beta   90.00
_cell.angle_gamma   90.00
#
_symmetry.space_group_name_H-M   'P 1'
#
loop_
_entity.id
_entity.type
_entity.pdbx_description
1 polymer ?
#
loop_
_entity_poly.entity_id
_entity_poly.type
_entity_poly.pdbx_seq_one_letter_code
_entity_poly.pdbx_strand_id
1 'polypeptide(L)' 'MSTLAERLEAVRQEIAAACRRVNRSPDSVTLIAVSKAQPSAVIQEAMRYGQLDFGENRVEEAL' A
#
# COMPACT_ATOMS: atom_id res chain seq x y z
N MET A 1 8.28 6.37 -16.75
CA MET A 1 8.36 5.93 -15.34
C MET A 1 6.99 6.18 -14.73
N SER A 2 6.44 5.22 -13.98
CA SER A 2 5.15 5.42 -13.30
C SER A 2 5.33 6.11 -11.95
N THR A 3 4.37 6.97 -11.62
CA THR A 3 4.26 7.69 -10.34
C THR A 3 3.91 6.74 -9.20
N LEU A 4 4.10 7.19 -7.95
CA LEU A 4 3.69 6.40 -6.78
C LEU A 4 2.17 6.13 -6.77
N ALA A 5 1.36 7.10 -7.20
CA ALA A 5 -0.09 6.95 -7.32
C ALA A 5 -0.47 5.83 -8.30
N GLU A 6 0.13 5.83 -9.49
CA GLU A 6 -0.14 4.79 -10.51
C GLU A 6 0.26 3.40 -10.00
N ARG A 7 1.37 3.31 -9.26
CA ARG A 7 1.81 2.04 -8.66
C ARG A 7 0.86 1.56 -7.57
N LEU A 8 0.41 2.44 -6.68
CA LEU A 8 -0.56 2.10 -5.63
C LEU A 8 -1.90 1.63 -6.24
N GLU A 9 -2.38 2.33 -7.25
CA GLU A 9 -3.62 1.98 -7.94
C GLU A 9 -3.52 0.63 -8.66
N ALA A 10 -2.40 0.36 -9.33
CA ALA A 10 -2.16 -0.93 -9.97
C ALA A 10 -2.25 -2.09 -8.96
N VAL A 11 -1.63 -1.95 -7.79
CA VAL A 11 -1.69 -2.97 -6.72
C VAL A 11 -3.12 -3.15 -6.19
N ARG A 12 -3.86 -2.06 -5.97
CA ARG A 12 -5.27 -2.13 -5.55
C ARG A 12 -6.14 -2.86 -6.58
N GLN A 13 -5.91 -2.61 -7.86
CA GLN A 13 -6.62 -3.29 -8.95
C GLN A 13 -6.30 -4.79 -9.01
N GLU A 14 -5.04 -5.16 -8.80
CA GLU A 14 -4.63 -6.57 -8.71
C GLU A 14 -5.31 -7.29 -7.55
N ILE A 15 -5.36 -6.66 -6.36
CA ILE A 15 -6.08 -7.19 -5.20
C ILE A 15 -7.56 -7.38 -5.52
N ALA A 16 -8.19 -6.36 -6.11
CA ALA A 16 -9.61 -6.42 -6.44
C ALA A 16 -9.90 -7.52 -7.49
N ALA A 17 -9.04 -7.67 -8.48
CA ALA A 17 -9.14 -8.74 -9.47
C ALA A 17 -8.97 -10.12 -8.83
N ALA A 18 -8.02 -10.29 -7.92
CA ALA A 18 -7.81 -11.53 -7.19
C ALA A 18 -9.02 -11.91 -6.33
N CYS A 19 -9.60 -10.95 -5.61
CA CYS A 19 -10.80 -11.18 -4.79
C CYS A 19 -12.00 -11.58 -5.65
N ARG A 20 -12.22 -10.90 -6.79
CA ARG A 20 -13.30 -11.23 -7.74
C ARG A 20 -13.21 -12.66 -8.28
N ARG A 21 -12.00 -13.16 -8.57
CA ARG A 21 -11.80 -14.54 -9.08
C ARG A 21 -12.31 -15.62 -8.11
N VAL A 22 -12.36 -15.33 -6.82
CA VAL A 22 -12.79 -16.26 -5.77
C VAL A 22 -14.06 -15.81 -5.05
N ASN A 23 -14.81 -14.89 -5.66
CA ASN A 23 -16.07 -14.35 -5.13
C ASN A 23 -15.96 -13.76 -3.71
N ARG A 24 -14.85 -13.06 -3.42
CA ARG A 24 -14.62 -12.32 -2.18
C ARG A 24 -14.71 -10.81 -2.42
N SER A 25 -15.11 -10.07 -1.39
CA SER A 25 -14.99 -8.60 -1.39
C SER A 25 -13.52 -8.17 -1.30
N PRO A 26 -13.04 -7.21 -2.11
CA PRO A 26 -11.71 -6.61 -1.95
C PRO A 26 -11.47 -6.03 -0.56
N ASP A 27 -12.52 -5.52 0.11
CA ASP A 27 -12.45 -4.95 1.46
C ASP A 27 -12.11 -5.99 2.53
N SER A 28 -12.17 -7.29 2.19
CA SER A 28 -11.72 -8.39 3.06
C SER A 28 -10.19 -8.58 3.05
N VAL A 29 -9.46 -7.72 2.34
CA VAL A 29 -7.99 -7.75 2.23
C VAL A 29 -7.44 -6.38 2.58
N THR A 30 -6.53 -6.34 3.56
CA THR A 30 -5.78 -5.13 3.90
C THR A 30 -4.49 -5.06 3.09
N LEU A 31 -4.27 -3.94 2.40
CA LEU A 31 -3.01 -3.66 1.72
C LEU A 31 -2.03 -2.99 2.70
N ILE A 32 -0.99 -3.70 3.13
CA ILE A 32 0.07 -3.16 3.97
C ILE A 32 1.26 -2.72 3.11
N ALA A 33 1.57 -1.42 3.11
CA ALA A 33 2.72 -0.88 2.40
C ALA A 33 4.00 -1.01 3.25
N VAL A 34 4.94 -1.85 2.82
CA VAL A 34 6.24 -2.00 3.49
C VAL A 34 7.08 -0.75 3.28
N SER A 35 7.31 0.00 4.35
CA SER A 35 7.94 1.35 4.32
C SER A 35 9.38 1.37 4.80
N LYS A 36 9.90 0.24 5.31
CA LYS A 36 11.29 0.12 5.76
C LYS A 36 12.28 0.71 4.75
N ALA A 37 13.23 1.48 5.29
CA ALA A 37 14.24 2.20 4.51
C ALA A 37 13.71 3.20 3.46
N GLN A 38 12.42 3.55 3.47
CA GLN A 38 11.89 4.65 2.64
C GLN A 38 11.98 5.99 3.37
N PRO A 39 12.31 7.08 2.68
CA PRO A 39 12.24 8.41 3.27
C PRO A 39 10.81 8.77 3.69
N SER A 40 10.68 9.55 4.77
CA SER A 40 9.37 10.03 5.26
C SER A 40 8.56 10.78 4.20
N ALA A 41 9.22 11.48 3.28
CA ALA A 41 8.57 12.14 2.14
C ALA A 41 7.78 11.16 1.25
N VAL A 42 8.30 9.95 1.04
CA VAL A 42 7.63 8.90 0.25
C VAL A 42 6.42 8.36 1.01
N ILE A 43 6.53 8.19 2.33
CA ILE A 43 5.43 7.76 3.19
C ILE A 43 4.31 8.81 3.17
N GLN A 44 4.66 10.09 3.33
CA GLN A 44 3.71 11.22 3.24
C GLN A 44 3.05 11.30 1.87
N GLU A 45 3.79 11.03 0.79
CA GLU A 45 3.22 10.92 -0.55
C GLU A 45 2.22 9.77 -0.67
N ALA A 46 2.56 8.59 -0.18
CA ALA A 46 1.64 7.44 -0.16
C ALA A 46 0.36 7.73 0.64
N MET A 47 0.49 8.42 1.80
CA MET A 47 -0.64 8.86 2.61
C MET A 47 -1.57 9.80 1.84
N ARG A 48 -1.03 10.74 1.05
CA ARG A 48 -1.83 11.62 0.18
C ARG A 48 -2.63 10.85 -0.88
N TYR A 49 -2.17 9.66 -1.28
CA TYR A 49 -2.87 8.75 -2.19
C TYR A 49 -3.73 7.70 -1.47
N GLY A 50 -3.99 7.91 -0.17
CA GLY A 50 -4.90 7.09 0.63
C GLY A 50 -4.30 5.76 1.11
N GLN A 51 -2.98 5.59 1.04
CA GLN A 51 -2.33 4.46 1.73
C GLN A 51 -2.23 4.80 3.22
N LEU A 52 -2.91 4.01 4.06
CA LEU A 52 -2.98 4.27 5.50
C LEU A 52 -2.26 3.21 6.33
N ASP A 53 -2.18 1.98 5.83
CA ASP A 53 -1.55 0.88 6.53
C ASP A 53 -0.09 0.70 6.06
N PHE A 54 0.84 0.82 7.00
CA PHE A 54 2.26 0.72 6.76
C PHE A 54 2.89 -0.37 7.62
N GLY A 55 3.85 -1.10 7.05
CA GLY A 55 4.61 -2.14 7.73
C GLY A 55 6.08 -1.76 7.87
N GLU A 56 6.56 -1.74 9.11
CA GLU A 56 7.97 -1.50 9.45
C GLU A 56 8.61 -2.75 10.06
N ASN A 57 9.86 -3.00 9.70
CA ASN A 57 10.61 -4.16 10.20
C ASN A 57 11.43 -3.85 11.46
N ARG A 58 11.52 -2.57 11.88
CA ARG A 58 12.32 -2.12 13.02
C ARG A 58 11.56 -1.07 13.81
N VAL A 59 11.50 -1.24 15.13
CA VAL A 59 10.78 -0.33 16.05
C VAL A 59 11.42 1.07 16.04
N GLU A 60 12.73 1.16 15.85
CA GLU A 60 13.47 2.43 15.78
C GLU A 60 13.11 3.28 14.55
N GLU A 61 12.61 2.67 13.48
CA GLU A 61 12.23 3.36 12.23
C GLU A 61 10.76 3.84 12.26
N ALA A 62 9.99 3.44 13.29
CA ALA A 62 8.58 3.76 13.46
C ALA A 62 8.30 4.85 14.52
N LEU A 63 9.34 5.35 15.22
CA LEU A 63 9.29 6.38 16.27
C LEU A 63 9.75 7.74 15.73
#